data_AF-A0A453FT16-F1
#
_entry.id   AF-A0A453FT16-F1
#
_cell.length_a   1.000
_cell.length_b   1.000
_cell.length_c   1.000
_cell.angle_alpha   90.00
_cell.angle_beta   90.00
_cell.angle_gamma   90.00
#
_symmetry.space_group_name_H-M   'P 1'
#
loop_
_entity.id
_entity.type
_entity.pdbx_description
1 polymer ?
#
loop_
_entity_poly.entity_id
_entity_poly.type
_entity_poly.pdbx_seq_one_letter_code
_entity_poly.pdbx_strand_id
1 'polypeptide(L)'
;MLKQDVENLTELDKSAELLVRLLCAVPGWNEKNVQVQQQVIEVITYIASTVKKFPKRCVVLCLLGISERVADIKTRAPAMKCLTAFCEAVGPGFVFERLYKIMKEHKNPKVLSEGILWMVSAVEDFGTSNLKLKDIIDFCKDTGLQSSAAATRNSTIKLIGMLHKFVGPDIKGFLSDVKPALLSALDAEYEKNPFEGAAAPPKRTVRALDTASSTSAASSDGLPREDISSKITPALLKNLGSPDWKLRLESIEAVNKIVEEAHKRIQPTGTVDLFTALRGRLNDSNKNLVMATLSSIGVLASAMGPSVEKSSKGILADVLKCIGDNKKHMRECTLTALDSWVAATQLDKMVPYIAVALGDQKSGSEGRKDLFDWLSKHVSKMSDPAEALPLLKPSASSLMDKSSEVRKAAETFMNEVLKICGQAAVAKNLRDLPSPTMAIVAERLKLSSVHEGISDSVKTVTTSMSLPSKGGLKNIKPGLNDRSSNVGKAASQRGVPARASVTMISSQDSLQSQALFNIKDSNKV
;
A
#
# COMPACT_ATOMS: atom_id res chain seq x y z
N MET A 1 -17.51 15.68 -44.70
CA MET A 1 -18.93 15.83 -44.29
C MET A 1 -19.24 14.97 -43.08
N LEU A 2 -19.17 13.63 -43.14
CA LEU A 2 -19.57 12.77 -42.00
C LEU A 2 -19.01 13.16 -40.62
N LYS A 3 -17.72 13.53 -40.51
CA LYS A 3 -17.14 13.98 -39.23
C LYS A 3 -17.84 15.24 -38.68
N GLN A 4 -18.05 16.25 -39.52
CA GLN A 4 -18.77 17.48 -39.15
C GLN A 4 -20.23 17.17 -38.81
N ASP A 5 -20.87 16.26 -39.55
CA ASP A 5 -22.25 15.85 -39.27
C ASP A 5 -22.36 15.20 -37.89
N VAL A 6 -21.42 14.32 -37.53
CA VAL A 6 -21.35 13.68 -36.21
C VAL A 6 -21.06 14.68 -35.09
N GLU A 7 -20.17 15.65 -35.34
CA GLU A 7 -19.84 16.73 -34.40
C GLU A 7 -21.04 17.65 -34.11
N ASN A 8 -21.96 17.79 -35.07
CA ASN A 8 -23.16 18.63 -34.95
C ASN A 8 -24.37 17.90 -34.32
N LEU A 9 -24.26 16.61 -33.97
CA LEU A 9 -25.36 15.85 -33.36
C LEU A 9 -25.59 16.26 -31.89
N THR A 10 -26.80 16.71 -31.59
CA THR A 10 -27.22 17.13 -30.23
C THR A 10 -27.39 15.96 -29.25
N GLU A 11 -27.71 14.75 -29.73
CA GLU A 11 -27.92 13.55 -28.91
C GLU A 11 -26.93 12.41 -29.25
N LEU A 12 -25.64 12.72 -29.31
CA LEU A 12 -24.60 11.74 -29.70
C LEU A 12 -24.60 10.47 -28.83
N ASP A 13 -24.91 10.58 -27.53
CA ASP A 13 -24.98 9.45 -26.60
C ASP A 13 -25.95 8.33 -27.07
N LYS A 14 -27.10 8.69 -27.66
CA LYS A 14 -28.11 7.71 -28.11
C LYS A 14 -27.72 7.01 -29.41
N SER A 15 -26.94 7.70 -30.24
CA SER A 15 -26.56 7.23 -31.58
C SER A 15 -25.16 6.62 -31.65
N ALA A 16 -24.38 6.70 -30.57
CA ALA A 16 -22.98 6.29 -30.51
C ALA A 16 -22.75 4.85 -30.99
N GLU A 17 -23.53 3.90 -30.48
CA GLU A 17 -23.39 2.48 -30.84
C GLU A 17 -23.77 2.21 -32.31
N LEU A 18 -24.81 2.88 -32.80
CA LEU A 18 -25.24 2.77 -34.19
C LEU A 18 -24.19 3.33 -35.14
N LEU A 19 -23.64 4.51 -34.85
CA LEU A 19 -22.60 5.16 -35.65
C LEU A 19 -21.31 4.32 -35.69
N VAL A 20 -20.90 3.76 -34.55
CA VAL A 20 -19.73 2.87 -34.49
C VAL A 20 -19.96 1.62 -35.34
N ARG A 21 -21.13 0.97 -35.22
CA ARG A 21 -21.47 -0.18 -36.07
C ARG A 21 -21.45 0.17 -37.55
N LEU A 22 -22.03 1.32 -37.91
CA LEU A 22 -22.04 1.81 -39.29
C LEU A 22 -20.61 1.96 -39.81
N LEU A 23 -19.72 2.64 -39.08
CA LEU A 23 -18.33 2.84 -39.48
C LEU A 23 -17.53 1.54 -39.58
N CYS A 24 -17.82 0.55 -38.73
CA CYS A 24 -17.23 -0.78 -38.82
C CYS A 24 -17.73 -1.61 -40.02
N ALA A 25 -18.91 -1.29 -40.55
CA ALA A 25 -19.49 -1.97 -41.72
C ALA A 25 -19.19 -1.23 -43.04
N VAL A 26 -19.29 0.10 -43.03
CA VAL A 26 -19.13 0.98 -44.19
C VAL A 26 -18.38 2.24 -43.75
N PRO A 27 -17.15 2.47 -44.23
CA PRO A 27 -16.44 1.70 -45.27
C PRO A 27 -15.89 0.36 -44.76
N GLY A 28 -15.87 0.16 -43.44
CA GLY A 28 -15.33 -1.03 -42.80
C GLY A 28 -13.81 -1.11 -42.75
N TRP A 29 -13.29 -2.12 -42.06
CA TRP A 29 -11.84 -2.24 -41.81
C TRP A 29 -11.05 -2.70 -43.05
N ASN A 30 -11.71 -3.22 -44.08
CA ASN A 30 -11.09 -3.65 -45.33
C ASN A 30 -10.86 -2.51 -46.35
N GLU A 31 -11.24 -1.27 -46.00
CA GLU A 31 -10.97 -0.08 -46.81
C GLU A 31 -9.47 0.04 -47.14
N LYS A 32 -9.13 0.42 -48.38
CA LYS A 32 -7.74 0.55 -48.86
C LYS A 32 -7.24 1.99 -48.85
N ASN A 33 -8.15 2.96 -48.91
CA ASN A 33 -7.81 4.37 -48.89
C ASN A 33 -7.40 4.80 -47.48
N VAL A 34 -6.13 5.14 -47.30
CA VAL A 34 -5.54 5.51 -46.01
C VAL A 34 -6.19 6.76 -45.42
N GLN A 35 -6.57 7.75 -46.24
CA GLN A 35 -7.25 8.95 -45.78
C GLN A 35 -8.63 8.62 -45.23
N VAL A 36 -9.37 7.72 -45.89
CA VAL A 36 -10.67 7.24 -45.39
C VAL A 36 -10.49 6.49 -44.07
N GLN A 37 -9.50 5.61 -43.97
CA GLN A 37 -9.19 4.92 -42.71
C GLN A 37 -8.88 5.90 -41.57
N GLN A 38 -8.04 6.92 -41.82
CA GLN A 38 -7.75 7.97 -40.82
C GLN A 38 -9.02 8.67 -40.36
N GLN A 39 -9.90 9.06 -41.29
CA GLN A 39 -11.16 9.72 -40.95
C GLN A 39 -12.10 8.82 -40.15
N VAL A 40 -12.20 7.53 -40.49
CA VAL A 40 -12.98 6.56 -39.69
C VAL A 40 -12.46 6.49 -38.26
N ILE A 41 -11.14 6.39 -38.08
CA ILE A 41 -10.51 6.35 -36.75
C ILE A 41 -10.76 7.65 -35.98
N GLU A 42 -10.65 8.80 -36.63
CA GLU A 42 -10.91 10.11 -36.03
C GLU A 42 -12.35 10.25 -35.54
N VAL A 43 -13.33 9.82 -36.34
CA VAL A 43 -14.75 9.87 -35.94
C VAL A 43 -15.01 8.94 -34.76
N ILE A 44 -14.50 7.71 -34.79
CA ILE A 44 -14.63 6.76 -33.66
C ILE A 44 -13.97 7.34 -32.39
N THR A 45 -12.80 7.96 -32.54
CA THR A 45 -12.09 8.63 -31.43
C THR A 45 -12.95 9.75 -30.86
N TYR A 46 -13.51 10.62 -31.71
CA TYR A 46 -14.39 11.70 -31.30
C TYR A 46 -15.61 11.19 -30.53
N ILE A 47 -16.29 10.15 -31.04
CA ILE A 47 -17.43 9.55 -30.36
C ILE A 47 -17.00 9.04 -28.98
N ALA A 48 -15.91 8.26 -28.91
CA ALA A 48 -15.40 7.72 -27.65
C ALA A 48 -15.06 8.83 -26.64
N SER A 49 -14.45 9.93 -27.09
CA SER A 49 -14.06 11.08 -26.26
C SER A 49 -15.23 11.96 -25.83
N THR A 50 -16.35 11.96 -26.55
CA THR A 50 -17.44 12.94 -26.35
C THR A 50 -18.63 12.38 -25.57
N VAL A 51 -18.96 11.10 -25.77
CA VAL A 51 -20.14 10.52 -25.10
C VAL A 51 -19.89 10.33 -23.61
N LYS A 52 -20.95 10.46 -22.81
CA LYS A 52 -20.91 10.30 -21.34
C LYS A 52 -20.64 8.85 -20.95
N LYS A 53 -21.26 7.90 -21.67
CA LYS A 53 -21.13 6.47 -21.40
C LYS A 53 -20.85 5.70 -22.69
N PHE A 54 -19.57 5.54 -23.02
CA PHE A 54 -19.18 4.77 -24.19
C PHE A 54 -19.41 3.26 -23.97
N PRO A 55 -20.20 2.57 -24.80
CA PRO A 55 -20.47 1.15 -24.59
C PRO A 55 -19.21 0.30 -24.82
N LYS A 56 -18.89 -0.61 -23.88
CA LYS A 56 -17.80 -1.59 -24.03
C LYS A 56 -17.92 -2.44 -25.30
N ARG A 57 -19.15 -2.67 -25.79
CA ARG A 57 -19.42 -3.39 -27.05
C ARG A 57 -18.84 -2.67 -28.26
N CYS A 58 -18.87 -1.33 -28.28
CA CYS A 58 -18.28 -0.51 -29.34
C CYS A 58 -16.76 -0.69 -29.39
N VAL A 59 -16.10 -0.75 -28.23
CA VAL A 59 -14.66 -1.06 -28.17
C VAL A 59 -14.40 -2.42 -28.81
N VAL A 60 -15.13 -3.47 -28.42
CA VAL A 60 -14.94 -4.83 -28.97
C VAL A 60 -15.08 -4.87 -30.49
N LEU A 61 -16.07 -4.14 -31.05
CA LEU A 61 -16.27 -4.06 -32.50
C LEU A 61 -15.10 -3.38 -33.22
N CYS A 62 -14.52 -2.34 -32.62
CA CYS A 62 -13.44 -1.57 -33.25
C CYS A 62 -12.05 -2.19 -33.04
N LEU A 63 -11.84 -2.90 -31.93
CA LEU A 63 -10.50 -3.18 -31.41
C LEU A 63 -9.65 -4.00 -32.38
N LEU A 64 -10.24 -4.98 -33.07
CA LEU A 64 -9.54 -5.77 -34.08
C LEU A 64 -8.99 -4.87 -35.20
N GLY A 65 -9.88 -4.10 -35.84
CA GLY A 65 -9.49 -3.19 -36.92
C GLY A 65 -8.50 -2.12 -36.49
N ILE A 66 -8.73 -1.46 -35.35
CA ILE A 66 -7.82 -0.44 -34.81
C ILE A 66 -6.44 -1.03 -34.48
N SER A 67 -6.38 -2.24 -33.93
CA SER A 67 -5.11 -2.90 -33.60
C SER A 67 -4.27 -3.19 -34.85
N GLU A 68 -4.88 -3.53 -35.98
CA GLU A 68 -4.14 -3.71 -37.23
C GLU A 68 -3.55 -2.39 -37.75
N ARG A 69 -4.28 -1.28 -37.57
CA ARG A 69 -3.85 0.05 -38.02
C ARG A 69 -2.63 0.58 -37.26
N VAL A 70 -2.29 0.04 -36.09
CA VAL A 70 -1.05 0.45 -35.40
C VAL A 70 0.22 0.03 -36.17
N ALA A 71 0.12 -0.94 -37.08
CA ALA A 71 1.27 -1.42 -37.86
C ALA A 71 1.63 -0.53 -39.07
N ASP A 72 0.70 0.31 -39.55
CA ASP A 72 0.93 1.21 -40.68
C ASP A 72 1.32 2.61 -40.20
N ILE A 73 2.42 3.16 -40.72
CA ILE A 73 2.98 4.44 -40.26
C ILE A 73 2.01 5.63 -40.40
N LYS A 74 1.14 5.62 -41.40
CA LYS A 74 0.19 6.71 -41.68
C LYS A 74 -1.04 6.63 -40.77
N THR A 75 -1.43 5.44 -40.33
CA THR A 75 -2.61 5.24 -39.46
C THR A 75 -2.25 4.98 -38.00
N ARG A 76 -0.97 4.77 -37.68
CA ARG A 76 -0.49 4.48 -36.32
C ARG A 76 -0.88 5.55 -35.32
N ALA A 77 -0.53 6.81 -35.59
CA ALA A 77 -0.81 7.91 -34.66
C ALA A 77 -2.32 8.06 -34.34
N PRO A 78 -3.24 8.11 -35.34
CA PRO A 78 -4.67 8.15 -35.03
C PRO A 78 -5.17 6.86 -34.36
N ALA A 79 -4.66 5.68 -34.73
CA ALA A 79 -5.04 4.41 -34.09
C ALA A 79 -4.66 4.38 -32.61
N MET A 80 -3.43 4.77 -32.27
CA MET A 80 -2.96 4.86 -30.88
C MET A 80 -3.78 5.87 -30.07
N LYS A 81 -4.11 7.04 -30.67
CA LYS A 81 -5.00 8.02 -30.04
C LYS A 81 -6.39 7.44 -29.77
N CYS A 82 -6.94 6.67 -30.70
CA CYS A 82 -8.23 5.98 -30.54
C CYS A 82 -8.18 4.94 -29.40
N LEU A 83 -7.10 4.15 -29.31
CA LEU A 83 -6.91 3.19 -28.21
C LEU A 83 -6.83 3.90 -26.85
N THR A 84 -6.12 5.03 -26.77
CA THR A 84 -6.06 5.86 -25.55
C THR A 84 -7.45 6.40 -25.19
N ALA A 85 -8.23 6.89 -26.17
CA ALA A 85 -9.60 7.35 -25.93
C ALA A 85 -10.53 6.22 -25.43
N PHE A 86 -10.33 4.98 -25.89
CA PHE A 86 -11.02 3.82 -25.32
C PHE A 86 -10.62 3.57 -23.86
N CYS A 87 -9.34 3.68 -23.51
CA CYS A 87 -8.89 3.56 -22.12
C CYS A 87 -9.53 4.64 -21.22
N GLU A 88 -9.61 5.88 -21.69
CA GLU A 88 -10.30 6.96 -20.95
C GLU A 88 -11.79 6.67 -20.77
N ALA A 89 -12.42 6.05 -21.77
CA ALA A 89 -13.87 5.83 -21.77
C ALA A 89 -14.30 4.59 -20.97
N VAL A 90 -13.55 3.48 -21.01
CA VAL A 90 -13.97 2.19 -20.40
C VAL A 90 -12.93 1.56 -19.47
N GLY A 91 -11.78 2.20 -19.29
CA GLY A 91 -10.67 1.75 -18.45
C GLY A 91 -9.62 0.90 -19.20
N PRO A 92 -8.32 1.09 -18.91
CA PRO A 92 -7.24 0.40 -19.62
C PRO A 92 -7.25 -1.12 -19.38
N GLY A 93 -7.63 -1.60 -18.19
CA GLY A 93 -7.69 -3.04 -17.90
C GLY A 93 -8.62 -3.81 -18.84
N PHE A 94 -9.78 -3.23 -19.21
CA PHE A 94 -10.68 -3.86 -20.17
C PHE A 94 -10.11 -3.88 -21.59
N VAL A 95 -9.50 -2.77 -22.03
CA VAL A 95 -8.91 -2.66 -23.37
C VAL A 95 -7.74 -3.64 -23.51
N PHE A 96 -6.88 -3.72 -22.50
CA PHE A 96 -5.73 -4.62 -22.44
C PHE A 96 -6.15 -6.09 -22.53
N GLU A 97 -7.11 -6.51 -21.71
CA GLU A 97 -7.64 -7.89 -21.70
C GLU A 97 -8.11 -8.33 -23.10
N ARG A 98 -8.73 -7.42 -23.85
CA ARG A 98 -9.20 -7.70 -25.21
C ARG A 98 -8.07 -7.67 -26.24
N LEU A 99 -7.12 -6.74 -26.10
CA LEU A 99 -5.97 -6.64 -26.99
C LEU A 99 -5.04 -7.86 -26.87
N TYR A 100 -4.86 -8.47 -25.69
CA TYR A 100 -4.04 -9.67 -25.56
C TYR A 100 -4.51 -10.80 -26.45
N LYS A 101 -5.83 -11.02 -26.52
CA LYS A 101 -6.42 -12.08 -27.34
C LYS A 101 -6.13 -11.83 -28.83
N ILE A 102 -6.35 -10.59 -29.28
CA ILE A 102 -6.09 -10.20 -30.67
C ILE A 102 -4.61 -10.35 -31.01
N MET A 103 -3.73 -9.81 -30.17
CA MET A 103 -2.29 -9.80 -30.42
C MET A 103 -1.66 -11.20 -30.38
N LYS A 104 -2.13 -12.11 -29.51
CA LYS A 104 -1.63 -13.50 -29.44
C LYS A 104 -1.87 -14.28 -30.74
N GLU A 105 -2.97 -13.99 -31.43
CA GLU A 105 -3.38 -14.72 -32.64
C GLU A 105 -2.96 -14.00 -33.94
N HIS A 106 -2.44 -12.77 -33.84
CA HIS A 106 -2.17 -11.94 -35.01
C HIS A 106 -0.88 -12.35 -35.74
N LYS A 107 -0.98 -12.56 -37.06
CA LYS A 107 0.13 -13.05 -37.89
C LYS A 107 1.20 -11.99 -38.18
N ASN A 108 0.85 -10.70 -38.16
CA ASN A 108 1.80 -9.62 -38.39
C ASN A 108 2.53 -9.24 -37.09
N PRO A 109 3.84 -9.50 -36.95
CA PRO A 109 4.60 -9.19 -35.74
C PRO A 109 4.67 -7.70 -35.44
N LYS A 110 4.46 -6.84 -36.44
CA LYS A 110 4.47 -5.39 -36.26
C LYS A 110 3.26 -4.88 -35.47
N VAL A 111 2.12 -5.56 -35.58
CA VAL A 111 0.94 -5.28 -34.74
C VAL A 111 1.29 -5.50 -33.27
N LEU A 112 1.99 -6.60 -32.95
CA LEU A 112 2.45 -6.87 -31.59
C LEU A 112 3.47 -5.83 -31.13
N SER A 113 4.52 -5.53 -31.92
CA SER A 113 5.57 -4.61 -31.47
C SER A 113 5.06 -3.18 -31.24
N GLU A 114 4.20 -2.67 -32.13
CA GLU A 114 3.64 -1.31 -32.03
C GLU A 114 2.49 -1.25 -31.02
N GLY A 115 1.67 -2.30 -30.91
CA GLY A 115 0.63 -2.42 -29.89
C GLY A 115 1.20 -2.45 -28.47
N ILE A 116 2.28 -3.22 -28.26
CA ILE A 116 3.01 -3.25 -26.97
C ILE A 116 3.67 -1.89 -26.71
N LEU A 117 4.23 -1.24 -27.72
CA LEU A 117 4.80 0.10 -27.55
C LEU A 117 3.75 1.12 -27.13
N TRP A 118 2.53 1.06 -27.68
CA TRP A 118 1.40 1.85 -27.19
C TRP A 118 1.03 1.50 -25.75
N MET A 119 1.09 0.22 -25.34
CA MET A 119 0.87 -0.16 -23.95
C MET A 119 1.88 0.49 -23.00
N VAL A 120 3.13 0.72 -23.42
CA VAL A 120 4.11 1.50 -22.64
C VAL A 120 3.56 2.88 -22.33
N SER A 121 3.11 3.60 -23.36
CA SER A 121 2.52 4.93 -23.20
C SER A 121 1.23 4.90 -22.37
N ALA A 122 0.40 3.86 -22.51
CA ALA A 122 -0.82 3.73 -21.72
C ALA A 122 -0.51 3.45 -20.24
N VAL A 123 0.49 2.63 -19.90
CA VAL A 123 0.91 2.43 -18.51
C VAL A 123 1.49 3.73 -17.94
N GLU A 124 2.27 4.47 -18.73
CA GLU A 124 2.79 5.79 -18.31
C GLU A 124 1.66 6.80 -18.04
N ASP A 125 0.61 6.80 -18.87
CA ASP A 125 -0.50 7.74 -18.78
C ASP A 125 -1.50 7.39 -17.67
N PHE A 126 -1.83 6.10 -17.49
CA PHE A 126 -2.90 5.65 -16.57
C PHE A 126 -2.38 4.99 -15.28
N GLY A 127 -1.08 4.70 -15.19
CA GLY A 127 -0.51 3.90 -14.12
C GLY A 127 -1.02 2.45 -14.11
N THR A 128 -0.84 1.76 -12.98
CA THR A 128 -1.14 0.32 -12.84
C THR A 128 -2.41 0.02 -12.04
N SER A 129 -3.05 1.03 -11.44
CA SER A 129 -4.20 0.85 -10.54
C SER A 129 -5.44 0.25 -11.22
N ASN A 130 -5.66 0.54 -12.50
CA ASN A 130 -6.78 0.02 -13.30
C ASN A 130 -6.39 -1.16 -14.20
N LEU A 131 -5.23 -1.77 -13.95
CA LEU A 131 -4.67 -2.84 -14.75
C LEU A 131 -4.62 -4.15 -13.95
N LYS A 132 -4.84 -5.27 -14.63
CA LYS A 132 -4.60 -6.61 -14.09
C LYS A 132 -3.12 -6.95 -14.29
N LEU A 133 -2.28 -6.60 -13.32
CA LEU A 133 -0.82 -6.76 -13.43
C LEU A 133 -0.40 -8.19 -13.76
N LYS A 134 -1.06 -9.19 -13.17
CA LYS A 134 -0.79 -10.60 -13.49
C LYS A 134 -0.97 -10.90 -14.99
N ASP A 135 -2.08 -10.48 -15.58
CA ASP A 135 -2.37 -10.74 -17.00
C ASP A 135 -1.36 -10.05 -17.92
N ILE A 136 -0.91 -8.83 -17.56
CA ILE A 136 0.16 -8.12 -18.29
C ILE A 136 1.47 -8.89 -18.21
N ILE A 137 1.87 -9.30 -17.00
CA ILE A 137 3.13 -10.01 -16.76
C ILE A 137 3.14 -11.34 -17.49
N ASP A 138 2.07 -12.13 -17.39
CA ASP A 138 1.90 -13.39 -18.11
C ASP A 138 1.98 -13.15 -19.64
N PHE A 139 1.31 -12.12 -20.17
CA PHE A 139 1.40 -11.76 -21.59
C PHE A 139 2.82 -11.38 -22.02
N CYS A 140 3.52 -10.57 -21.21
CA CYS A 140 4.90 -10.19 -21.46
C CYS A 140 5.83 -11.42 -21.47
N LYS A 141 5.67 -12.34 -20.51
CA LYS A 141 6.49 -13.56 -20.38
C LYS A 141 6.23 -14.55 -21.49
N ASP A 142 4.96 -14.89 -21.73
CA ASP A 142 4.58 -16.02 -22.57
C ASP A 142 4.50 -15.65 -24.05
N THR A 143 4.22 -14.38 -24.35
CA THR A 143 4.01 -13.90 -25.73
C THR A 143 5.09 -12.91 -26.15
N GLY A 144 5.27 -11.82 -25.39
CA GLY A 144 6.14 -10.72 -25.79
C GLY A 144 7.63 -11.10 -25.86
N LEU A 145 8.17 -11.63 -24.76
CA LEU A 145 9.57 -12.01 -24.62
C LEU A 145 9.95 -13.28 -25.42
N GLN A 146 8.98 -14.18 -25.66
CA GLN A 146 9.19 -15.37 -26.50
C GLN A 146 9.02 -15.10 -28.00
N SER A 147 8.65 -13.88 -28.41
CA SER A 147 8.47 -13.55 -29.82
C SER A 147 9.76 -13.72 -30.62
N SER A 148 9.63 -14.31 -31.82
CA SER A 148 10.74 -14.42 -32.77
C SER A 148 11.17 -13.05 -33.32
N ALA A 149 10.28 -12.05 -33.31
CA ALA A 149 10.57 -10.70 -33.77
C ALA A 149 11.30 -9.87 -32.70
N ALA A 150 12.51 -9.41 -33.02
CA ALA A 150 13.32 -8.59 -32.12
C ALA A 150 12.61 -7.29 -31.69
N ALA A 151 11.86 -6.65 -32.59
CA ALA A 151 11.10 -5.44 -32.28
C ALA A 151 10.04 -5.70 -31.19
N THR A 152 9.35 -6.83 -31.24
CA THR A 152 8.35 -7.22 -30.23
C THR A 152 9.01 -7.47 -28.88
N ARG A 153 10.14 -8.20 -28.85
CA ARG A 153 10.91 -8.41 -27.61
C ARG A 153 11.38 -7.08 -27.00
N ASN A 154 11.90 -6.17 -27.82
CA ASN A 154 12.36 -4.85 -27.37
C ASN A 154 11.22 -3.97 -26.83
N SER A 155 10.06 -3.94 -27.49
CA SER A 155 8.88 -3.23 -26.96
C SER A 155 8.39 -3.86 -25.64
N THR A 156 8.47 -5.19 -25.50
CA THR A 156 8.07 -5.89 -24.27
C THR A 156 9.01 -5.56 -23.12
N ILE A 157 10.32 -5.49 -23.36
CA ILE A 157 11.33 -5.06 -22.37
C ILE A 157 10.99 -3.65 -21.89
N LYS A 158 10.67 -2.72 -22.80
CA LYS A 158 10.23 -1.36 -22.44
C LYS A 158 8.95 -1.34 -21.61
N LEU A 159 7.98 -2.21 -21.93
CA LEU A 159 6.74 -2.32 -21.16
C LEU A 159 7.02 -2.82 -19.74
N ILE A 160 7.86 -3.83 -19.59
CA ILE A 160 8.26 -4.33 -18.27
C ILE A 160 9.02 -3.26 -17.48
N GLY A 161 9.92 -2.51 -18.12
CA GLY A 161 10.60 -1.37 -17.50
C GLY A 161 9.62 -0.29 -17.03
N MET A 162 8.62 0.04 -17.85
CA MET A 162 7.57 0.98 -17.45
C MET A 162 6.72 0.46 -16.29
N LEU A 163 6.44 -0.85 -16.24
CA LEU A 163 5.77 -1.45 -15.07
C LEU A 163 6.65 -1.34 -13.82
N HIS A 164 7.96 -1.56 -13.91
CA HIS A 164 8.90 -1.41 -12.79
C HIS A 164 8.88 0.01 -12.19
N LYS A 165 8.68 1.05 -12.99
CA LYS A 165 8.50 2.43 -12.49
C LYS A 165 7.38 2.55 -11.45
N PHE A 166 6.27 1.81 -11.63
CA PHE A 166 5.08 1.87 -10.77
C PHE A 166 4.96 0.74 -9.75
N VAL A 167 5.47 -0.45 -10.08
CA VAL A 167 5.38 -1.68 -9.26
C VAL A 167 6.64 -1.84 -8.40
N GLY A 168 7.78 -1.40 -8.91
CA GLY A 168 9.05 -1.47 -8.21
C GLY A 168 9.74 -2.83 -8.32
N PRO A 169 10.71 -3.13 -7.43
CA PRO A 169 11.57 -4.30 -7.55
C PRO A 169 10.82 -5.63 -7.43
N ASP A 170 9.62 -5.64 -6.86
CA ASP A 170 8.79 -6.83 -6.68
C ASP A 170 8.42 -7.51 -8.01
N ILE A 171 8.40 -6.76 -9.12
CA ILE A 171 8.16 -7.33 -10.46
C ILE A 171 9.27 -8.31 -10.89
N LYS A 172 10.50 -8.15 -10.38
CA LYS A 172 11.65 -8.98 -10.77
C LYS A 172 11.44 -10.44 -10.38
N GLY A 173 10.77 -10.69 -9.26
CA GLY A 173 10.45 -12.04 -8.80
C GLY A 173 9.63 -12.83 -9.82
N PHE A 174 8.64 -12.17 -10.45
CA PHE A 174 7.78 -12.80 -11.45
C PHE A 174 8.49 -13.15 -12.77
N LEU A 175 9.71 -12.64 -12.98
CA LEU A 175 10.47 -12.79 -14.22
C LEU A 175 11.74 -13.65 -14.05
N SER A 176 11.93 -14.30 -12.89
CA SER A 176 13.15 -15.05 -12.57
C SER A 176 13.41 -16.26 -13.47
N ASP A 177 12.38 -16.78 -14.13
CA ASP A 177 12.40 -17.90 -15.08
C ASP A 177 12.67 -17.49 -16.53
N VAL A 178 12.86 -16.19 -16.79
CA VAL A 178 13.20 -15.66 -18.12
C VAL A 178 14.67 -15.97 -18.46
N LYS A 179 14.96 -16.21 -19.74
CA LYS A 179 16.32 -16.51 -20.24
C LYS A 179 17.34 -15.45 -19.78
N PRO A 180 18.55 -15.84 -19.31
CA PRO A 180 19.53 -14.92 -18.73
C PRO A 180 19.89 -13.70 -19.60
N ALA A 181 19.99 -13.88 -20.91
CA ALA A 181 20.27 -12.78 -21.84
C ALA A 181 19.19 -11.68 -21.84
N LEU A 182 17.92 -12.04 -21.60
CA LEU A 182 16.83 -11.10 -21.51
C LEU A 182 16.77 -10.42 -20.14
N LEU A 183 17.17 -11.11 -19.06
CA LEU A 183 17.28 -10.52 -17.72
C LEU A 183 18.25 -9.34 -17.71
N SER A 184 19.42 -9.47 -18.36
CA SER A 184 20.37 -8.35 -18.47
C SER A 184 19.79 -7.14 -19.21
N ALA A 185 18.99 -7.37 -20.26
CA ALA A 185 18.33 -6.29 -20.98
C ALA A 185 17.20 -5.63 -20.16
N LEU A 186 16.51 -6.42 -19.32
CA LEU A 186 15.51 -5.91 -18.38
C LEU A 186 16.15 -5.09 -17.28
N ASP A 187 17.28 -5.52 -16.71
CA ASP A 187 18.02 -4.75 -15.71
C ASP A 187 18.45 -3.38 -16.26
N ALA A 188 18.96 -3.33 -17.49
CA ALA A 188 19.27 -2.06 -18.15
C ALA A 188 18.04 -1.15 -18.35
N GLU A 189 16.84 -1.73 -18.47
CA GLU A 189 15.60 -0.95 -18.61
C GLU A 189 15.01 -0.53 -17.26
N TYR A 190 15.22 -1.33 -16.20
CA TYR A 190 14.86 -0.95 -14.82
C TYR A 190 15.65 0.27 -14.34
N GLU A 191 16.94 0.37 -14.69
CA GLU A 191 17.75 1.55 -14.37
C GLU A 191 17.25 2.83 -15.06
N LYS A 192 16.67 2.71 -16.26
CA LYS A 192 16.04 3.85 -16.96
C LYS A 192 14.69 4.25 -16.38
N ASN A 193 14.03 3.32 -15.69
CA ASN A 193 12.70 3.48 -15.12
C ASN A 193 12.76 3.17 -13.62
N PRO A 194 13.48 3.98 -12.82
CA PRO A 194 13.59 3.76 -11.39
C PRO A 194 12.21 3.80 -10.74
N PHE A 195 12.04 3.05 -9.65
CA PHE A 195 10.78 3.01 -8.93
C PHE A 195 10.44 4.38 -8.34
N GLU A 196 9.30 4.95 -8.74
CA GLU A 196 8.85 6.27 -8.29
C GLU A 196 7.84 6.20 -7.12
N GLY A 197 7.59 5.01 -6.58
CA GLY A 197 6.63 4.79 -5.50
C GLY A 197 5.17 4.85 -5.95
N ALA A 198 4.24 4.51 -5.05
CA ALA A 198 2.79 4.56 -5.29
C ALA A 198 2.21 5.99 -5.48
N ALA A 199 3.08 6.98 -5.70
CA ALA A 199 2.76 8.41 -5.64
C ALA A 199 2.91 9.14 -7.00
N ALA A 200 3.22 8.46 -8.11
CA ALA A 200 3.12 9.07 -9.43
C ALA A 200 1.63 9.15 -9.84
N PRO A 201 0.96 10.31 -9.76
CA PRO A 201 -0.44 10.40 -10.16
C PRO A 201 -0.55 10.09 -11.65
N PRO A 202 -1.54 9.30 -12.08
CA PRO A 202 -1.72 9.01 -13.49
C PRO A 202 -1.97 10.31 -14.25
N LYS A 203 -1.30 10.50 -15.39
CA LYS A 203 -1.44 11.67 -16.27
C LYS A 203 -2.86 11.76 -16.86
N ARG A 204 -3.61 10.66 -16.90
CA ARG A 204 -4.98 10.56 -17.41
C ARG A 204 -5.88 9.77 -16.46
N THR A 205 -7.14 10.19 -16.34
CA THR A 205 -8.17 9.52 -15.53
C THR A 205 -9.24 8.86 -16.40
N VAL A 206 -9.93 7.85 -15.85
CA VAL A 206 -10.99 7.11 -16.54
C VAL A 206 -12.34 7.79 -16.25
N ARG A 207 -13.09 8.17 -17.30
CA ARG A 207 -14.37 8.89 -17.19
C ARG A 207 -15.51 8.06 -16.61
N ALA A 208 -15.45 6.73 -16.68
CA ALA A 208 -16.53 5.84 -16.24
C ALA A 208 -16.56 5.54 -14.73
N LEU A 209 -15.74 6.20 -13.90
CA LEU A 209 -15.57 5.88 -12.48
C LEU A 209 -16.40 6.74 -11.51
N ASP A 210 -17.33 7.57 -12.01
CA ASP A 210 -18.32 8.20 -11.14
C ASP A 210 -19.41 7.20 -10.76
N THR A 211 -19.45 6.89 -9.46
CA THR A 211 -20.41 6.05 -8.72
C THR A 211 -20.03 4.57 -8.55
N ALA A 212 -19.58 4.27 -7.32
CA ALA A 212 -19.42 2.94 -6.71
C ALA A 212 -18.17 2.12 -7.10
N SER A 213 -16.99 2.56 -6.65
CA SER A 213 -15.97 1.69 -6.00
C SER A 213 -14.84 2.57 -5.42
N SER A 214 -15.20 3.46 -4.50
CA SER A 214 -14.30 3.73 -3.37
C SER A 214 -14.36 2.52 -2.42
N THR A 215 -13.26 2.26 -1.72
CA THR A 215 -13.05 1.15 -0.74
C THR A 215 -12.50 -0.16 -1.30
N SER A 216 -11.22 -0.15 -1.64
CA SER A 216 -10.25 -0.88 -0.82
C SER A 216 -8.89 -0.25 -1.07
N ALA A 217 -8.18 0.08 0.01
CA ALA A 217 -6.73 0.15 -0.04
C ALA A 217 -6.23 -1.24 -0.42
N ALA A 218 -6.29 -1.56 -1.72
CA ALA A 218 -5.65 -2.70 -2.30
C ALA A 218 -4.16 -2.50 -2.02
N SER A 219 -3.55 -3.49 -1.37
CA SER A 219 -2.12 -3.56 -1.11
C SER A 219 -1.35 -2.92 -2.26
N SER A 220 -0.55 -1.91 -1.92
CA SER A 220 0.14 -0.87 -2.72
C SER A 220 0.81 -1.27 -4.06
N ASP A 221 0.69 -2.50 -4.52
CA ASP A 221 1.53 -3.08 -5.56
C ASP A 221 0.74 -3.88 -6.61
N GLY A 222 -0.55 -4.20 -6.40
CA GLY A 222 -1.42 -4.86 -7.41
C GLY A 222 -0.98 -6.25 -7.92
N LEU A 223 0.20 -6.73 -7.52
CA LEU A 223 0.73 -8.06 -7.84
C LEU A 223 0.04 -9.16 -7.01
N PRO A 224 -0.21 -10.34 -7.62
CA PRO A 224 -0.84 -11.46 -6.93
C PRO A 224 0.06 -11.99 -5.80
N ARG A 225 -0.57 -12.51 -4.76
CA ARG A 225 0.09 -13.20 -3.63
C ARG A 225 -0.24 -14.68 -3.70
N GLU A 226 0.77 -15.53 -3.55
CA GLU A 226 0.66 -16.99 -3.60
C GLU A 226 0.18 -17.57 -2.27
N ASP A 227 -0.69 -18.57 -2.33
CA ASP A 227 -1.09 -19.35 -1.16
C ASP A 227 -0.06 -20.45 -0.89
N ILE A 228 0.66 -20.32 0.21
CA ILE A 228 1.68 -21.30 0.63
C ILE A 228 1.18 -22.29 1.68
N SER A 229 -0.11 -22.27 2.04
CA SER A 229 -0.66 -23.08 3.13
C SER A 229 -0.44 -24.58 2.95
N SER A 230 -0.48 -25.07 1.71
CA SER A 230 -0.19 -26.48 1.37
C SER A 230 1.28 -26.86 1.59
N LYS A 231 2.21 -25.90 1.54
CA LYS A 231 3.65 -26.09 1.80
C LYS A 231 3.99 -26.01 3.29
N ILE A 232 3.14 -25.38 4.12
CA ILE A 232 3.30 -25.33 5.58
C ILE A 232 2.75 -26.62 6.20
N THR A 233 3.55 -27.69 6.11
CA THR A 233 3.12 -29.01 6.59
C THR A 233 3.19 -29.14 8.11
N PRO A 234 2.37 -30.02 8.73
CA PRO A 234 2.49 -30.32 10.16
C PRO A 234 3.88 -30.84 10.55
N ALA A 235 4.55 -31.56 9.64
CA ALA A 235 5.92 -32.03 9.83
C ALA A 235 6.92 -30.87 9.93
N LEU A 236 6.81 -29.86 9.05
CA LEU A 236 7.65 -28.66 9.11
C LEU A 236 7.48 -27.93 10.46
N LEU A 237 6.24 -27.74 10.91
CA LEU A 237 5.94 -27.09 12.18
C LEU A 237 6.49 -27.87 13.38
N LYS A 238 6.39 -29.20 13.36
CA LYS A 238 6.96 -30.07 14.40
C LYS A 238 8.48 -30.02 14.41
N ASN A 239 9.11 -30.00 13.23
CA ASN A 239 10.57 -29.98 13.08
C ASN A 239 11.18 -28.67 13.57
N LEU A 240 10.47 -27.53 13.41
CA LEU A 240 10.85 -26.28 14.07
C LEU A 240 10.96 -26.45 15.58
N GLY A 241 10.15 -27.32 16.20
CA GLY A 241 10.16 -27.66 17.62
C GLY A 241 11.18 -28.73 18.06
N SER A 242 11.95 -29.31 17.13
CA SER A 242 12.77 -30.51 17.35
C SER A 242 13.85 -30.33 18.43
N PRO A 243 14.20 -31.37 19.20
CA PRO A 243 15.39 -31.36 20.05
C PRO A 243 16.69 -31.22 19.24
N ASP A 244 16.72 -31.71 17.99
CA ASP A 244 17.87 -31.58 17.09
C ASP A 244 17.94 -30.18 16.47
N TRP A 245 18.96 -29.42 16.84
CA TRP A 245 19.16 -28.05 16.35
C TRP A 245 19.41 -27.99 14.84
N LYS A 246 19.97 -29.03 14.22
CA LYS A 246 20.18 -29.07 12.78
C LYS A 246 18.84 -29.14 12.05
N LEU A 247 17.95 -30.01 12.53
CA LEU A 247 16.60 -30.12 11.99
C LEU A 247 15.79 -28.82 12.16
N ARG A 248 16.02 -28.09 13.27
CA ARG A 248 15.44 -26.75 13.45
C ARG A 248 15.96 -25.76 12.41
N LEU A 249 17.27 -25.72 12.18
CA LEU A 249 17.89 -24.83 11.19
C LEU A 249 17.40 -25.15 9.77
N GLU A 250 17.41 -26.43 9.37
CA GLU A 250 16.89 -26.88 8.08
C GLU A 250 15.42 -26.48 7.88
N SER A 251 14.62 -26.53 8.95
CA SER A 251 13.22 -26.11 8.90
C SER A 251 13.07 -24.60 8.74
N ILE A 252 13.93 -23.80 9.38
CA ILE A 252 13.96 -22.34 9.21
C ILE A 252 14.37 -22.00 7.76
N GLU A 253 15.36 -22.68 7.20
CA GLU A 253 15.80 -22.52 5.81
C GLU A 253 14.72 -22.95 4.81
N ALA A 254 14.01 -24.04 5.10
CA ALA A 254 12.88 -24.49 4.29
C ALA A 254 11.76 -23.45 4.22
N VAL A 255 11.47 -22.75 5.33
CA VAL A 255 10.51 -21.63 5.34
C VAL A 255 10.96 -20.52 4.39
N ASN A 256 12.22 -20.10 4.45
CA ASN A 256 12.75 -19.07 3.53
C ASN A 256 12.67 -19.52 2.07
N LYS A 257 12.96 -20.79 1.79
CA LYS A 257 12.84 -21.35 0.45
C LYS A 257 11.39 -21.33 -0.05
N ILE A 258 10.42 -21.71 0.78
CA ILE A 258 8.99 -21.65 0.44
C ILE A 258 8.58 -20.22 0.07
N VAL A 259 9.07 -19.22 0.81
CA VAL A 259 8.77 -17.80 0.54
C VAL A 259 9.46 -17.31 -0.73
N GLU A 260 10.69 -17.73 -1.00
CA GLU A 260 11.42 -17.40 -2.24
C GLU A 260 10.74 -18.01 -3.47
N GLU A 261 10.31 -19.26 -3.40
CA GLU A 261 9.53 -19.93 -4.47
C GLU A 261 8.20 -19.21 -4.74
N ALA A 262 7.62 -18.58 -3.71
CA ALA A 262 6.43 -17.76 -3.82
C ALA A 262 6.73 -16.29 -4.18
N HIS A 263 7.91 -16.02 -4.75
CA HIS A 263 8.37 -14.70 -5.19
C HIS A 263 8.30 -13.63 -4.09
N LYS A 264 8.45 -14.03 -2.82
CA LYS A 264 8.31 -13.14 -1.65
C LYS A 264 6.97 -12.41 -1.62
N ARG A 265 5.90 -13.03 -2.13
CA ARG A 265 4.54 -12.47 -2.10
C ARG A 265 3.56 -13.55 -1.68
N ILE A 266 3.28 -13.64 -0.39
CA ILE A 266 2.46 -14.72 0.17
C ILE A 266 1.13 -14.20 0.75
N GLN A 267 0.12 -15.08 0.75
CA GLN A 267 -1.15 -14.88 1.45
C GLN A 267 -1.00 -15.20 2.95
N PRO A 268 -1.85 -14.63 3.82
CA PRO A 268 -1.82 -14.89 5.26
C PRO A 268 -2.32 -16.29 5.66
N THR A 269 -3.00 -17.00 4.76
CA THR A 269 -3.55 -18.34 5.02
C THR A 269 -2.46 -19.31 5.51
N GLY A 270 -2.70 -19.97 6.65
CA GLY A 270 -1.76 -20.94 7.25
C GLY A 270 -0.53 -20.34 7.96
N THR A 271 -0.32 -19.03 7.88
CA THR A 271 0.89 -18.38 8.46
C THR A 271 0.85 -18.21 9.99
N VAL A 272 -0.34 -18.26 10.61
CA VAL A 272 -0.49 -18.09 12.06
C VAL A 272 0.23 -19.18 12.84
N ASP A 273 0.08 -20.44 12.42
CA ASP A 273 0.75 -21.58 13.05
C ASP A 273 2.26 -21.54 12.81
N LEU A 274 2.66 -21.08 11.62
CA LEU A 274 4.06 -20.87 11.28
C LEU A 274 4.73 -19.82 12.17
N PHE A 275 4.10 -18.64 12.34
CA PHE A 275 4.61 -17.62 13.27
C PHE A 275 4.65 -18.13 14.70
N THR A 276 3.67 -18.93 15.12
CA THR A 276 3.67 -19.53 16.46
C THR A 276 4.85 -20.48 16.66
N ALA A 277 5.15 -21.33 15.67
CA ALA A 277 6.30 -22.23 15.71
C ALA A 277 7.64 -21.46 15.71
N LEU A 278 7.79 -20.46 14.84
CA LEU A 278 8.99 -19.62 14.77
C LEU A 278 9.20 -18.76 16.01
N ARG A 279 8.13 -18.27 16.64
CA ARG A 279 8.20 -17.52 17.90
C ARG A 279 8.91 -18.31 19.00
N GLY A 280 8.71 -19.63 19.04
CA GLY A 280 9.43 -20.54 19.95
C GLY A 280 10.94 -20.64 19.70
N ARG A 281 11.46 -20.12 18.58
CA ARG A 281 12.90 -20.09 18.22
C ARG A 281 13.58 -18.76 18.51
N LEU A 282 12.83 -17.71 18.86
CA LEU A 282 13.40 -16.43 19.31
C LEU A 282 14.15 -16.54 20.66
N ASN A 283 13.87 -17.60 21.43
CA ASN A 283 14.56 -17.92 22.69
C ASN A 283 15.35 -19.24 22.59
N ASP A 284 15.82 -19.61 21.39
CA ASP A 284 16.62 -20.84 21.22
C ASP A 284 17.93 -20.77 22.00
N SER A 285 18.35 -21.91 22.56
CA SER A 285 19.65 -22.05 23.22
C SER A 285 20.81 -21.76 22.25
N ASN A 286 20.63 -22.07 20.96
CA ASN A 286 21.58 -21.75 19.91
C ASN A 286 21.31 -20.35 19.35
N LYS A 287 22.20 -19.41 19.65
CA LYS A 287 22.09 -18.00 19.19
C LYS A 287 22.11 -17.85 17.67
N ASN A 288 22.73 -18.76 16.93
CA ASN A 288 22.67 -18.73 15.46
C ASN A 288 21.25 -19.02 14.94
N LEU A 289 20.50 -19.89 15.62
CA LEU A 289 19.10 -20.17 15.28
C LEU A 289 18.21 -18.98 15.60
N VAL A 290 18.48 -18.25 16.69
CA VAL A 290 17.77 -16.99 16.98
C VAL A 290 17.97 -15.98 15.85
N MET A 291 19.20 -15.79 15.37
CA MET A 291 19.49 -14.88 14.25
C MET A 291 18.83 -15.33 12.94
N ALA A 292 18.89 -16.63 12.62
CA ALA A 292 18.21 -17.19 11.45
C ALA A 292 16.68 -17.03 11.54
N THR A 293 16.12 -17.18 12.74
CA THR A 293 14.69 -16.97 13.02
C THR A 293 14.30 -15.51 12.84
N LEU A 294 15.08 -14.57 13.37
CA LEU A 294 14.85 -13.13 13.20
C LEU A 294 14.83 -12.75 11.71
N SER A 295 15.81 -13.25 10.94
CA SER A 295 15.86 -13.05 9.49
C SER A 295 14.62 -13.60 8.79
N SER A 296 14.20 -14.82 9.12
CA SER A 296 13.04 -15.49 8.51
C SER A 296 11.71 -14.80 8.87
N ILE A 297 11.59 -14.29 10.10
CA ILE A 297 10.45 -13.48 10.54
C ILE A 297 10.37 -12.17 9.74
N GLY A 298 11.52 -11.51 9.50
CA GLY A 298 11.59 -10.33 8.64
C GLY A 298 11.18 -10.64 7.19
N VAL A 299 11.68 -11.73 6.62
CA VAL A 299 11.31 -12.21 5.27
C VAL A 299 9.81 -12.46 5.16
N LEU A 300 9.21 -13.14 6.14
CA LEU A 300 7.76 -13.38 6.19
C LEU A 300 6.97 -12.06 6.30
N ALA A 301 7.41 -11.13 7.14
CA ALA A 301 6.73 -9.84 7.29
C ALA A 301 6.72 -9.07 5.97
N SER A 302 7.88 -8.93 5.32
CA SER A 302 7.99 -8.32 3.99
C SER A 302 7.12 -9.04 2.97
N ALA A 303 7.15 -10.37 2.97
CA ALA A 303 6.42 -11.17 2.00
C ALA A 303 4.90 -11.12 2.18
N MET A 304 4.39 -10.82 3.38
CA MET A 304 2.97 -10.71 3.71
C MET A 304 2.42 -9.28 3.64
N GLY A 305 3.29 -8.27 3.79
CA GLY A 305 2.89 -6.88 3.90
C GLY A 305 1.92 -6.63 5.07
N PRO A 306 0.93 -5.74 4.93
CA PRO A 306 0.04 -5.34 6.03
C PRO A 306 -0.72 -6.49 6.72
N SER A 307 -0.90 -7.62 6.03
CA SER A 307 -1.59 -8.79 6.58
C SER A 307 -0.82 -9.49 7.72
N VAL A 308 0.48 -9.19 7.89
CA VAL A 308 1.30 -9.73 8.98
C VAL A 308 0.78 -9.32 10.35
N GLU A 309 0.22 -8.12 10.51
CA GLU A 309 -0.28 -7.60 11.80
C GLU A 309 -1.30 -8.54 12.44
N LYS A 310 -2.23 -9.07 11.63
CA LYS A 310 -3.29 -9.98 12.10
C LYS A 310 -2.76 -11.39 12.36
N SER A 311 -1.70 -11.79 11.66
CA SER A 311 -1.24 -13.19 11.60
C SER A 311 -0.14 -13.52 12.62
N SER A 312 0.44 -12.51 13.26
CA SER A 312 1.70 -12.62 14.01
C SER A 312 1.61 -12.15 15.47
N LYS A 313 0.41 -12.26 16.07
CA LYS A 313 0.11 -11.70 17.40
C LYS A 313 1.16 -12.07 18.45
N GLY A 314 1.78 -11.05 19.04
CA GLY A 314 2.77 -11.19 20.11
C GLY A 314 4.21 -11.50 19.66
N ILE A 315 4.47 -11.75 18.37
CA ILE A 315 5.83 -12.01 17.90
C ILE A 315 6.72 -10.78 18.01
N LEU A 316 6.16 -9.59 17.74
CA LEU A 316 6.92 -8.35 17.74
C LEU A 316 7.48 -8.01 19.13
N ALA A 317 6.73 -8.33 20.18
CA ALA A 317 7.19 -8.20 21.56
C ALA A 317 8.40 -9.10 21.86
N ASP A 318 8.44 -10.31 21.29
CA ASP A 318 9.55 -11.23 21.49
C ASP A 318 10.76 -10.91 20.59
N VAL A 319 10.52 -10.41 19.38
CA VAL A 319 11.58 -9.84 18.53
C VAL A 319 12.26 -8.67 19.25
N LEU A 320 11.49 -7.75 19.84
CA LEU A 320 12.03 -6.61 20.59
C LEU A 320 12.88 -7.05 21.79
N LYS A 321 12.60 -8.18 22.45
CA LYS A 321 13.46 -8.70 23.53
C LYS A 321 14.87 -9.05 23.04
N CYS A 322 15.03 -9.46 21.78
CA CYS A 322 16.32 -9.81 21.21
C CYS A 322 17.28 -8.59 21.10
N ILE A 323 16.76 -7.35 21.13
CA ILE A 323 17.60 -6.14 21.15
C ILE A 323 18.44 -6.04 22.43
N GLY A 324 18.00 -6.70 23.50
CA GLY A 324 18.71 -6.73 24.78
C GLY A 324 19.95 -7.63 24.79
N ASP A 325 20.26 -8.34 23.70
CA ASP A 325 21.41 -9.25 23.64
C ASP A 325 22.75 -8.49 23.62
N ASN A 326 23.75 -9.03 24.33
CA ASN A 326 25.06 -8.40 24.44
C ASN A 326 25.84 -8.42 23.12
N LYS A 327 25.55 -9.37 22.22
CA LYS A 327 26.22 -9.46 20.92
C LYS A 327 25.67 -8.41 19.96
N LYS A 328 26.55 -7.51 19.49
CA LYS A 328 26.22 -6.49 18.48
C LYS A 328 25.49 -7.08 17.26
N HIS A 329 25.99 -8.20 16.74
CA HIS A 329 25.39 -8.86 15.58
C HIS A 329 23.94 -9.30 15.81
N MET A 330 23.60 -9.80 17.00
CA MET A 330 22.21 -10.15 17.35
C MET A 330 21.30 -8.92 17.34
N ARG A 331 21.79 -7.79 17.85
CA ARG A 331 21.05 -6.53 17.86
C ARG A 331 20.83 -6.00 16.44
N GLU A 332 21.85 -6.06 15.58
CA GLU A 332 21.75 -5.70 14.16
C GLU A 332 20.73 -6.58 13.41
N CYS A 333 20.73 -7.91 13.64
CA CYS A 333 19.71 -8.81 13.09
C CYS A 333 18.30 -8.44 13.59
N THR A 334 18.16 -8.04 14.86
CA THR A 334 16.89 -7.63 15.43
C THR A 334 16.38 -6.35 14.76
N LEU A 335 17.23 -5.32 14.63
CA LEU A 335 16.87 -4.07 13.95
C LEU A 335 16.50 -4.30 12.49
N THR A 336 17.22 -5.18 11.78
CA THR A 336 16.90 -5.55 10.39
C THR A 336 15.53 -6.23 10.27
N ALA A 337 15.15 -7.06 11.24
CA ALA A 337 13.80 -7.64 11.29
C ALA A 337 12.73 -6.57 11.57
N LEU A 338 13.03 -5.59 12.44
CA LEU A 338 12.13 -4.44 12.69
C LEU A 338 11.99 -3.54 11.45
N ASP A 339 13.06 -3.32 10.68
CA ASP A 339 13.01 -2.59 9.40
C ASP A 339 12.04 -3.25 8.42
N SER A 340 12.13 -4.57 8.28
CA SER A 340 11.20 -5.36 7.45
C SER A 340 9.76 -5.21 7.93
N TRP A 341 9.56 -5.13 9.25
CA TRP A 341 8.24 -4.94 9.85
C TRP A 341 7.64 -3.55 9.62
N VAL A 342 8.47 -2.51 9.74
CA VAL A 342 8.09 -1.12 9.43
C VAL A 342 7.72 -1.01 7.95
N ALA A 343 8.49 -1.62 7.05
CA ALA A 343 8.16 -1.66 5.63
C ALA A 343 6.81 -2.35 5.36
N ALA A 344 6.47 -3.38 6.13
CA ALA A 344 5.22 -4.13 5.97
C ALA A 344 3.97 -3.44 6.56
N THR A 345 4.10 -2.77 7.72
CA THR A 345 2.94 -2.31 8.53
C THR A 345 2.98 -0.85 8.98
N GLN A 346 4.08 -0.13 8.72
CA GLN A 346 4.40 1.20 9.27
C GLN A 346 4.77 1.17 10.77
N LEU A 347 5.56 2.18 11.18
CA LEU A 347 6.02 2.31 12.57
C LEU A 347 4.86 2.53 13.56
N ASP A 348 3.78 3.19 13.12
CA ASP A 348 2.57 3.49 13.91
C ASP A 348 2.04 2.23 14.62
N LYS A 349 2.00 1.09 13.93
CA LYS A 349 1.49 -0.19 14.45
C LYS A 349 2.41 -0.86 15.46
N MET A 350 3.68 -0.45 15.51
CA MET A 350 4.70 -1.01 16.38
C MET A 350 4.83 -0.25 17.70
N VAL A 351 4.34 0.99 17.77
CA VAL A 351 4.46 1.90 18.91
C VAL A 351 4.09 1.25 20.26
N PRO A 352 2.97 0.52 20.41
CA PRO A 352 2.60 -0.07 21.70
C PRO A 352 3.63 -1.08 22.22
N TYR A 353 4.26 -1.84 21.32
CA TYR A 353 5.27 -2.84 21.67
C TYR A 353 6.62 -2.19 22.00
N ILE A 354 6.99 -1.18 21.22
CA ILE A 354 8.22 -0.41 21.42
C ILE A 354 8.18 0.35 22.74
N ALA A 355 7.04 0.98 23.08
CA ALA A 355 6.88 1.69 24.34
C ALA A 355 7.15 0.77 25.55
N VAL A 356 6.66 -0.48 25.50
CA VAL A 356 6.92 -1.49 26.53
C VAL A 356 8.40 -1.88 26.56
N ALA A 357 9.02 -2.08 25.40
CA ALA A 357 10.44 -2.44 25.31
C ALA A 357 11.38 -1.34 25.85
N LEU A 358 11.08 -0.06 25.56
CA LEU A 358 11.83 1.08 26.10
C LEU A 358 11.67 1.24 27.61
N GLY A 359 10.50 0.88 28.15
CA GLY A 359 10.25 0.88 29.59
C GLY A 359 10.95 -0.26 30.34
N ASP A 360 11.38 -1.32 29.65
CA ASP A 360 12.02 -2.47 30.28
C ASP A 360 13.49 -2.16 30.63
N GLN A 361 13.77 -2.00 31.92
CA GLN A 361 15.13 -1.77 32.40
C GLN A 361 16.05 -2.99 32.21
N LYS A 362 15.50 -4.18 31.91
CA LYS A 362 16.26 -5.41 31.67
C LYS A 362 16.94 -5.45 30.30
N SER A 363 16.51 -4.65 29.33
CA SER A 363 17.26 -4.50 28.08
C SER A 363 18.66 -3.96 28.39
N GLY A 364 19.73 -4.52 27.84
CA GLY A 364 21.08 -3.96 28.03
C GLY A 364 21.16 -2.48 27.59
N SER A 365 22.06 -1.68 28.19
CA SER A 365 22.23 -0.27 27.81
C SER A 365 22.53 -0.10 26.32
N GLU A 366 23.33 -0.99 25.73
CA GLU A 366 23.61 -1.01 24.29
C GLU A 366 22.33 -1.20 23.45
N GLY A 367 21.46 -2.12 23.86
CA GLY A 367 20.21 -2.40 23.15
C GLY A 367 19.22 -1.24 23.19
N ARG A 368 19.12 -0.55 24.34
CA ARG A 368 18.28 0.67 24.43
C ARG A 368 18.79 1.78 23.54
N LYS A 369 20.11 2.02 23.57
CA LYS A 369 20.75 3.01 22.71
C LYS A 369 20.48 2.69 21.24
N ASP A 370 20.75 1.46 20.81
CA ASP A 370 20.52 1.02 19.42
C ASP A 370 19.06 1.17 19.01
N LEU A 371 18.11 0.90 19.90
CA LEU A 371 16.67 1.10 19.65
C LEU A 371 16.29 2.58 19.51
N PHE A 372 16.84 3.48 20.33
CA PHE A 372 16.61 4.93 20.17
C PHE A 372 17.22 5.48 18.88
N ASP A 373 18.44 5.05 18.55
CA ASP A 373 19.12 5.43 17.30
C ASP A 373 18.33 4.94 16.09
N TRP A 374 17.76 3.74 16.16
CA TRP A 374 16.85 3.22 15.14
C TRP A 374 15.57 4.05 15.07
N LEU A 375 14.87 4.29 16.18
CA LEU A 375 13.63 5.08 16.20
C LEU A 375 13.80 6.47 15.58
N SER A 376 14.91 7.14 15.87
CA SER A 376 15.24 8.46 15.33
C SER A 376 15.30 8.48 13.80
N LYS A 377 15.64 7.37 13.15
CA LYS A 377 15.71 7.23 11.69
C LYS A 377 14.35 6.98 11.03
N HIS A 378 13.36 6.52 11.79
CA HIS A 378 12.06 6.09 11.26
C HIS A 378 10.89 7.01 11.64
N VAL A 379 10.98 7.73 12.77
CA VAL A 379 9.87 8.51 13.31
C VAL A 379 9.41 9.64 12.38
N SER A 380 10.32 10.21 11.58
CA SER A 380 9.99 11.25 10.59
C SER A 380 9.19 10.72 9.39
N LYS A 381 9.08 9.40 9.23
CA LYS A 381 8.35 8.72 8.15
C LYS A 381 6.97 8.22 8.61
N MET A 382 6.56 8.52 9.84
CA MET A 382 5.25 8.12 10.36
C MET A 382 4.12 8.81 9.59
N SER A 383 3.02 8.08 9.39
CA SER A 383 1.85 8.57 8.65
C SER A 383 1.12 9.66 9.45
N ASP A 384 1.04 9.47 10.77
CA ASP A 384 0.49 10.41 11.73
C ASP A 384 1.53 10.69 12.83
N PRO A 385 2.11 11.90 12.89
CA PRO A 385 3.06 12.28 13.93
C PRO A 385 2.53 12.07 15.36
N ALA A 386 1.21 12.20 15.60
CA ALA A 386 0.62 12.06 16.93
C ALA A 386 0.80 10.64 17.52
N GLU A 387 0.93 9.63 16.68
CA GLU A 387 1.19 8.24 17.09
C GLU A 387 2.58 8.07 17.72
N ALA A 388 3.51 9.02 17.55
CA ALA A 388 4.82 8.98 18.22
C ALA A 388 4.75 9.40 19.70
N LEU A 389 3.70 10.14 20.11
CA LEU A 389 3.58 10.72 21.45
C LEU A 389 3.66 9.69 22.59
N PRO A 390 3.08 8.47 22.51
CA PRO A 390 3.22 7.45 23.54
C PRO A 390 4.67 7.03 23.86
N LEU A 391 5.60 7.25 22.93
CA LEU A 391 7.02 6.93 23.12
C LEU A 391 7.75 7.98 23.97
N LEU A 392 7.18 9.16 24.19
CA LEU A 392 7.83 10.26 24.91
C LEU A 392 8.05 9.94 26.40
N LYS A 393 7.07 9.34 27.08
CA LYS A 393 7.19 9.00 28.50
C LYS A 393 8.33 8.01 28.80
N PRO A 394 8.43 6.84 28.14
CA PRO A 394 9.57 5.94 28.35
C PRO A 394 10.91 6.55 27.89
N SER A 395 10.90 7.42 26.87
CA SER A 395 12.09 8.17 26.45
C SER A 395 12.58 9.15 27.52
N ALA A 396 11.66 9.88 28.15
CA ALA A 396 11.97 10.79 29.24
C ALA A 396 12.58 10.07 30.44
N SER A 397 12.07 8.89 30.80
CA SER A 397 12.68 8.04 31.83
C SER A 397 14.13 7.64 31.49
N SER A 398 14.41 7.43 30.20
CA SER A 398 15.74 7.05 29.71
C SER A 398 16.76 8.21 29.73
N LEU A 399 16.32 9.46 29.90
CA LEU A 399 17.22 10.60 30.17
C LEU A 399 17.88 10.50 31.57
N MET A 400 17.39 9.62 32.42
CA MET A 400 17.97 9.31 33.73
C MET A 400 18.73 7.97 33.75
N ASP A 401 18.96 7.35 32.58
CA ASP A 401 19.70 6.09 32.48
C ASP A 401 21.14 6.25 32.99
N LYS A 402 21.69 5.20 33.60
CA LYS A 402 23.09 5.16 34.05
C LYS A 402 24.09 5.37 32.90
N SER A 403 23.78 4.89 31.70
CA SER A 403 24.61 5.04 30.51
C SER A 403 24.42 6.42 29.89
N SER A 404 25.53 7.16 29.73
CA SER A 404 25.53 8.45 29.05
C SER A 404 25.15 8.35 27.57
N GLU A 405 25.44 7.22 26.93
CA GLU A 405 25.06 6.99 25.53
C GLU A 405 23.55 6.82 25.37
N VAL A 406 22.91 6.09 26.29
CA VAL A 406 21.43 5.94 26.30
C VAL A 406 20.77 7.31 26.51
N ARG A 407 21.28 8.13 27.44
CA ARG A 407 20.75 9.48 27.66
C ARG A 407 20.82 10.34 26.39
N LYS A 408 21.96 10.31 25.67
CA LYS A 408 22.15 11.07 24.42
C LYS A 408 21.26 10.56 23.28
N ALA A 409 21.11 9.25 23.13
CA ALA A 409 20.26 8.66 22.10
C ALA A 409 18.77 8.97 22.36
N ALA A 410 18.32 8.86 23.62
CA ALA A 410 16.97 9.23 24.02
C ALA A 410 16.67 10.72 23.79
N GLU A 411 17.61 11.61 24.13
CA GLU A 411 17.49 13.04 23.84
C GLU A 411 17.38 13.33 22.34
N THR A 412 18.19 12.66 21.52
CA THR A 412 18.15 12.81 20.05
C THR A 412 16.78 12.38 19.51
N PHE A 413 16.27 11.24 19.95
CA PHE A 413 14.95 10.73 19.57
C PHE A 413 13.82 11.69 19.98
N MET A 414 13.82 12.16 21.23
CA MET A 414 12.79 13.09 21.72
C MET A 414 12.78 14.41 20.95
N ASN A 415 13.96 14.91 20.53
CA ASN A 415 14.06 16.08 19.66
C ASN A 415 13.47 15.82 18.27
N GLU A 416 13.57 14.61 17.73
CA GLU A 416 12.94 14.28 16.45
C GLU A 416 11.41 14.22 16.57
N VAL A 417 10.88 13.64 17.66
CA VAL A 417 9.44 13.66 17.96
C VAL A 417 8.93 15.11 18.10
N LEU A 418 9.74 15.97 18.74
CA LEU A 418 9.43 17.40 18.90
C LEU A 418 9.32 18.14 17.56
N LYS A 419 10.18 17.82 16.59
CA LYS A 419 10.11 18.42 15.24
C LYS A 419 8.83 18.05 14.50
N ILE A 420 8.38 16.80 14.61
CA ILE A 420 7.21 16.32 13.85
C ILE A 420 5.87 16.61 14.54
N CYS A 421 5.82 16.64 15.88
CA CYS A 421 4.59 16.87 16.64
C CYS A 421 4.40 18.34 17.05
N GLY A 422 5.49 19.10 17.14
CA GLY A 422 5.50 20.47 17.65
C GLY A 422 5.52 20.57 19.18
N GLN A 423 5.97 21.75 19.65
CA GLN A 423 6.19 22.08 21.07
C GLN A 423 4.97 21.86 21.96
N ALA A 424 3.79 22.32 21.52
CA ALA A 424 2.58 22.27 22.32
C ALA A 424 2.11 20.84 22.62
N ALA A 425 2.17 19.95 21.63
CA ALA A 425 1.76 18.55 21.77
C ALA A 425 2.71 17.77 22.69
N VAL A 426 4.02 17.95 22.50
CA VAL A 426 5.06 17.34 23.34
C VAL A 426 4.96 17.83 24.78
N ALA A 427 4.87 19.15 24.99
CA ALA A 427 4.72 19.72 26.32
C ALA A 427 3.46 19.21 27.02
N LYS A 428 2.33 19.04 26.32
CA LYS A 428 1.10 18.46 26.87
C LYS A 428 1.25 17.00 27.28
N ASN A 429 1.93 16.18 26.48
CA ASN A 429 2.08 14.75 26.76
C ASN A 429 3.00 14.48 27.98
N LEU A 430 3.97 15.36 28.21
CA LEU A 430 4.98 15.21 29.26
C LEU A 430 4.58 15.80 30.62
N ARG A 431 3.48 16.56 30.74
CA ARG A 431 3.12 17.31 31.97
C ARG A 431 3.04 16.47 33.24
N ASP A 432 2.66 15.20 33.11
CA ASP A 432 2.42 14.31 34.26
C ASP A 432 3.67 13.53 34.71
N LEU A 433 4.85 13.85 34.17
CA LEU A 433 6.08 13.18 34.59
C LEU A 433 6.55 13.66 35.99
N PRO A 434 7.27 12.80 36.74
CA PRO A 434 7.85 13.19 38.03
C PRO A 434 8.73 14.44 37.91
N SER A 435 8.67 15.34 38.90
CA SER A 435 9.38 16.64 38.88
C SER A 435 10.89 16.54 38.54
N PRO A 436 11.67 15.56 39.07
CA PRO A 436 13.08 15.42 38.71
C PRO A 436 13.29 15.10 37.22
N THR A 437 12.44 14.25 36.65
CA THR A 437 12.48 13.90 35.22
C THR A 437 12.06 15.10 34.37
N MET A 438 11.03 15.85 34.79
CA MET A 438 10.57 17.03 34.07
C MET A 438 11.60 18.14 33.99
N ALA A 439 12.37 18.39 35.05
CA ALA A 439 13.42 19.39 35.03
C ALA A 439 14.47 19.09 33.95
N ILE A 440 14.92 17.83 33.88
CA ILE A 440 15.88 17.36 32.87
C ILE A 440 15.30 17.47 31.46
N VAL A 441 14.05 17.03 31.27
CA VAL A 441 13.36 17.09 29.98
C VAL A 441 13.24 18.54 29.50
N ALA A 442 12.83 19.47 30.36
CA ALA A 442 12.68 20.88 30.03
C ALA A 442 14.01 21.51 29.60
N GLU A 443 15.10 21.19 30.31
CA GLU A 443 16.46 21.64 29.97
C GLU A 443 16.91 21.10 28.60
N ARG A 444 16.77 19.78 28.37
CA ARG A 444 17.28 19.11 27.17
C ARG A 444 16.48 19.42 25.91
N LEU A 445 15.16 19.52 26.02
CA LEU A 445 14.27 19.81 24.89
C LEU A 445 14.02 21.31 24.68
N LYS A 446 14.55 22.16 25.57
CA LYS A 446 14.34 23.62 25.55
C LYS A 446 12.85 23.97 25.44
N LEU A 447 11.99 23.21 26.13
CA LEU A 447 10.55 23.47 26.13
C LEU A 447 10.35 24.86 26.75
N SER A 448 9.83 25.80 25.96
CA SER A 448 9.57 27.16 26.44
C SER A 448 8.66 27.07 27.66
N SER A 449 9.06 27.71 28.78
CA SER A 449 8.22 27.78 29.97
C SER A 449 6.94 28.54 29.62
N VAL A 450 5.86 27.82 29.34
CA VAL A 450 4.52 28.42 29.34
C VAL A 450 4.13 28.61 30.81
N HIS A 451 4.68 29.65 31.42
CA HIS A 451 4.20 30.20 32.67
C HIS A 451 4.44 31.72 32.65
N GLU A 452 3.41 32.47 32.22
CA GLU A 452 2.86 33.58 33.00
C GLU A 452 1.72 34.25 32.22
N GLY A 453 0.50 33.96 32.68
CA GLY A 453 -0.74 34.59 32.24
C GLY A 453 -1.73 34.65 33.40
N ILE A 454 -1.24 34.91 34.61
CA ILE A 454 -1.96 35.53 35.72
C ILE A 454 -0.87 36.25 36.53
N SER A 455 -0.70 37.55 36.30
CA SER A 455 0.01 38.42 37.24
C SER A 455 -1.06 39.30 37.86
N ASP A 456 -1.36 39.01 39.13
CA ASP A 456 -2.25 39.82 39.95
C ASP A 456 -1.64 41.20 40.16
N SER A 457 -2.51 42.20 40.00
CA SER A 457 -2.27 43.58 40.34
C SER A 457 -2.07 43.72 41.85
N VAL A 458 -0.83 43.89 42.34
CA VAL A 458 -0.54 44.75 43.52
C VAL A 458 0.87 45.33 43.40
N LYS A 459 0.94 46.66 43.33
CA LYS A 459 2.14 47.46 43.57
C LYS A 459 2.58 47.29 45.03
N THR A 460 3.89 47.17 45.30
CA THR A 460 4.59 47.99 46.32
C THR A 460 6.10 47.74 46.33
N VAL A 461 6.84 48.83 46.04
CA VAL A 461 7.93 49.44 46.83
C VAL A 461 8.91 48.52 47.61
N THR A 462 10.18 48.67 47.21
CA THR A 462 11.46 48.46 47.91
C THR A 462 11.45 48.49 49.45
N THR A 463 12.10 47.53 50.12
CA THR A 463 13.32 47.72 50.95
C THR A 463 13.77 46.46 51.72
N SER A 464 15.07 46.17 51.62
CA SER A 464 16.04 45.63 52.60
C SER A 464 15.68 44.60 53.71
N MET A 465 16.54 43.56 53.73
CA MET A 465 17.31 42.99 54.86
C MET A 465 16.65 42.08 55.93
N SER A 466 17.44 41.03 56.24
CA SER A 466 17.62 40.27 57.50
C SER A 466 16.64 39.14 57.90
N LEU A 467 17.23 37.93 58.01
CA LEU A 467 16.93 36.82 58.95
C LEU A 467 16.91 37.32 60.43
N PRO A 468 16.45 36.57 61.47
CA PRO A 468 16.46 35.09 61.59
C PRO A 468 15.32 34.40 62.41
N SER A 469 15.26 33.07 62.25
CA SER A 469 15.13 32.00 63.28
C SER A 469 13.97 31.86 64.29
N LYS A 470 13.56 30.58 64.38
CA LYS A 470 13.16 29.76 65.55
C LYS A 470 11.71 29.81 66.05
N GLY A 471 11.12 28.61 66.09
CA GLY A 471 10.61 28.07 67.35
C GLY A 471 9.25 27.35 67.28
N GLY A 472 9.26 26.06 67.65
CA GLY A 472 8.29 25.56 68.64
C GLY A 472 7.01 24.88 68.15
N LEU A 473 7.10 23.56 67.94
CA LEU A 473 6.40 22.49 68.68
C LEU A 473 4.96 22.68 69.24
N LYS A 474 4.21 21.57 69.06
CA LYS A 474 3.04 20.99 69.79
C LYS A 474 1.66 21.32 69.21
N ASN A 475 1.01 20.33 68.58
CA ASN A 475 0.27 19.18 69.15
C ASN A 475 -1.13 19.61 69.63
N ILE A 476 -2.17 18.93 69.13
CA ILE A 476 -3.46 18.56 69.78
C ILE A 476 -4.46 18.12 68.67
N LYS A 477 -4.74 16.81 68.62
CA LYS A 477 -6.03 16.19 68.24
C LYS A 477 -6.99 16.37 69.44
N PRO A 478 -8.34 16.21 69.40
CA PRO A 478 -9.05 15.15 68.67
C PRO A 478 -10.53 15.46 68.27
N GLY A 479 -11.21 14.43 67.74
CA GLY A 479 -12.67 14.21 67.87
C GLY A 479 -13.43 14.31 66.55
N LEU A 480 -13.86 13.22 65.90
CA LEU A 480 -14.87 12.18 66.24
C LEU A 480 -16.28 12.52 65.72
N ASN A 481 -16.90 11.45 65.19
CA ASN A 481 -18.32 11.22 64.94
C ASN A 481 -18.95 11.86 63.69
N ASP A 482 -19.87 11.20 62.97
CA ASP A 482 -20.35 9.81 62.96
C ASP A 482 -21.16 9.62 61.65
N ARG A 483 -21.37 8.36 61.26
CA ARG A 483 -22.57 7.76 60.60
C ARG A 483 -23.54 8.69 59.84
N SER A 484 -24.07 8.35 58.66
CA SER A 484 -24.58 7.06 58.22
C SER A 484 -25.25 7.17 56.83
N SER A 485 -25.22 6.04 56.11
CA SER A 485 -26.13 5.51 55.09
C SER A 485 -27.31 6.36 54.56
N ASN A 486 -27.52 6.35 53.24
CA ASN A 486 -28.69 5.63 52.71
C ASN A 486 -28.64 5.26 51.22
N VAL A 487 -29.28 4.13 50.96
CA VAL A 487 -29.54 3.43 49.71
C VAL A 487 -30.72 4.07 48.97
N GLY A 488 -30.73 4.00 47.63
CA GLY A 488 -31.94 4.26 46.82
C GLY A 488 -31.82 3.76 45.39
N LYS A 489 -32.37 2.57 45.10
CA LYS A 489 -32.69 2.05 43.76
C LYS A 489 -33.90 2.79 43.17
N ALA A 490 -33.96 2.93 41.84
CA ALA A 490 -35.19 2.76 41.06
C ALA A 490 -34.87 2.52 39.58
N ALA A 491 -35.76 1.76 38.93
CA ALA A 491 -35.64 1.22 37.59
C ALA A 491 -36.74 1.77 36.65
N SER A 492 -36.56 1.52 35.34
CA SER A 492 -37.58 1.08 34.37
C SER A 492 -38.07 2.07 33.28
N GLN A 493 -38.53 1.41 32.19
CA GLN A 493 -39.28 1.82 30.99
C GLN A 493 -38.43 2.25 29.78
N ARG A 494 -38.33 1.52 28.65
CA ARG A 494 -39.25 0.80 27.73
C ARG A 494 -40.15 1.73 26.92
N GLY A 495 -39.92 1.78 25.61
CA GLY A 495 -40.83 2.37 24.61
C GLY A 495 -40.40 1.99 23.18
N VAL A 496 -41.29 1.29 22.47
CA VAL A 496 -41.24 0.92 21.04
C VAL A 496 -42.32 1.75 20.32
N PRO A 497 -42.16 2.07 19.03
CA PRO A 497 -43.18 1.68 18.04
C PRO A 497 -42.52 1.13 16.75
N ALA A 498 -42.94 0.00 16.20
CA ALA A 498 -44.13 -0.29 15.39
C ALA A 498 -44.02 0.14 13.90
N ARG A 499 -44.39 -0.85 13.09
CA ARG A 499 -44.23 -1.09 11.65
C ARG A 499 -45.20 -0.28 10.80
N ALA A 500 -44.78 0.13 9.60
CA ALA A 500 -45.69 0.48 8.51
C ALA A 500 -45.22 -0.16 7.20
N SER A 501 -46.15 -0.83 6.52
CA SER A 501 -46.03 -1.50 5.23
C SER A 501 -47.09 -0.89 4.32
N VAL A 502 -46.71 -0.47 3.11
CA VAL A 502 -47.64 -0.13 2.00
C VAL A 502 -46.88 -0.46 0.71
N THR A 503 -47.14 -1.60 0.05
CA THR A 503 -48.16 -1.89 -0.98
C THR A 503 -47.80 -1.36 -2.38
N MET A 504 -47.65 -2.34 -3.28
CA MET A 504 -47.49 -2.26 -4.72
C MET A 504 -48.65 -1.56 -5.41
N ILE A 505 -48.37 -0.73 -6.42
CA ILE A 505 -49.34 -0.36 -7.45
C ILE A 505 -48.82 -0.87 -8.79
N SER A 506 -49.62 -1.77 -9.37
CA SER A 506 -49.60 -2.18 -10.77
C SER A 506 -50.48 -1.21 -11.56
N SER A 507 -49.99 -0.78 -12.72
CA SER A 507 -50.84 -0.25 -13.78
C SER A 507 -50.19 -0.63 -15.11
N GLN A 508 -50.80 -1.64 -15.74
CA GLN A 508 -50.77 -1.84 -17.18
C GLN A 508 -51.33 -0.58 -17.83
N ASP A 509 -50.65 -0.05 -18.85
CA ASP A 509 -51.37 0.22 -20.08
C ASP A 509 -50.46 0.15 -21.32
N SER A 510 -51.02 -0.50 -22.32
CA SER A 510 -50.52 -0.76 -23.65
C SER A 510 -50.64 0.48 -24.53
N LEU A 511 -49.63 0.79 -25.34
CA LEU A 511 -49.85 1.37 -26.67
C LEU A 511 -48.66 1.05 -27.60
N GLN A 512 -49.03 0.43 -28.70
CA GLN A 512 -48.21 -0.04 -29.80
C GLN A 512 -47.50 1.13 -30.51
N SER A 513 -46.28 0.90 -30.97
CA SER A 513 -45.78 1.48 -32.22
C SER A 513 -44.74 0.54 -32.81
N GLN A 514 -45.20 -0.22 -33.80
CA GLN A 514 -44.39 -1.02 -34.71
C GLN A 514 -43.63 -0.09 -35.66
N ALA A 515 -42.33 -0.31 -35.83
CA ALA A 515 -41.65 0.01 -37.08
C ALA A 515 -40.56 -1.04 -37.32
N LEU A 516 -40.68 -1.64 -38.50
CA LEU A 516 -39.99 -2.81 -39.01
C LEU A 516 -38.55 -2.49 -39.40
N PHE A 517 -37.58 -3.30 -38.94
CA PHE A 517 -36.36 -3.55 -39.70
C PHE A 517 -36.09 -5.06 -39.73
N ASN A 518 -36.33 -5.60 -40.92
CA ASN A 518 -36.18 -7.01 -41.28
C ASN A 518 -34.69 -7.28 -41.49
N ILE A 519 -34.05 -8.03 -40.59
CA ILE A 519 -32.68 -8.53 -40.78
C ILE A 519 -32.78 -9.94 -41.35
N LYS A 520 -32.62 -10.03 -42.68
CA LYS A 520 -32.17 -11.26 -43.33
C LYS A 520 -30.89 -10.95 -44.10
N ASP A 521 -29.98 -11.91 -44.02
CA ASP A 521 -28.76 -12.07 -44.80
C ASP A 521 -27.54 -11.22 -44.43
N SER A 522 -26.68 -11.82 -43.60
CA SER A 522 -25.24 -11.94 -43.88
C SER A 522 -24.57 -12.89 -42.89
N ASN A 523 -24.80 -14.18 -43.09
CA ASN A 523 -23.83 -15.22 -42.76
C ASN A 523 -23.20 -15.65 -44.10
N LYS A 524 -21.98 -15.16 -44.39
CA LYS A 524 -20.93 -15.87 -45.14
C LYS A 524 -19.74 -14.96 -45.47
N VAL A 525 -18.56 -15.55 -45.23
CA VAL A 525 -17.17 -15.17 -45.56
C VAL A 525 -16.47 -14.25 -44.57
#